data_AF-A0A9P3UXB9-F1
#
_entry.id   AF-A0A9P3UXB9-F1
#
_cell.length_a   1.000
_cell.length_b   1.000
_cell.length_c   1.000
_cell.angle_alpha   90.00
_cell.angle_beta   90.00
_cell.angle_gamma   90.00
#
_symmetry.space_group_name_H-M   'P 1'
#
loop_
_entity.id
_entity.type
_entity.pdbx_description
1 polymer ?
#
loop_
_entity_poly.entity_id
_entity_poly.type
_entity_poly.pdbx_seq_one_letter_code
_entity_poly.pdbx_strand_id
1 'polypeptide(L)' 'MRLSTRNQLKGTITEVDLGTVMAIVKVRLDGGEQVVTSSITKDAAVELGLRVGQPATVFVKSTEVTIGVE' A
#
# COMPACT_ATOMS: atom_id res chain seq x y z
N MET A 1 -2.93 -11.67 -10.94
CA MET A 1 -2.89 -10.66 -12.02
C MET A 1 -1.52 -10.68 -12.67
N ARG A 2 -1.40 -10.33 -13.96
CA ARG A 2 -0.11 -10.06 -14.61
C ARG A 2 0.05 -8.54 -14.70
N LEU A 3 1.03 -8.00 -13.99
CA LEU A 3 1.35 -6.56 -13.97
C LEU A 3 2.85 -6.39 -14.29
N SER A 4 3.21 -5.31 -14.98
CA SER A 4 4.62 -4.98 -15.23
C SER A 4 5.35 -4.47 -13.99
N THR A 5 4.61 -4.05 -12.96
CA THR A 5 5.13 -3.60 -11.66
C THR A 5 5.93 -4.71 -10.98
N ARG A 6 7.23 -4.49 -10.77
CA ARG A 6 8.16 -5.52 -10.28
C ARG A 6 8.20 -5.63 -8.76
N ASN A 7 8.00 -4.54 -8.04
CA ASN A 7 8.02 -4.57 -6.58
C ASN A 7 6.60 -4.84 -6.08
N GLN A 8 6.38 -6.03 -5.56
CA GLN A 8 5.09 -6.51 -5.05
C GLN A 8 5.29 -7.01 -3.63
N LEU A 9 4.88 -6.22 -2.65
CA LEU A 9 5.14 -6.47 -1.23
C LEU A 9 3.83 -6.92 -0.59
N LYS A 10 3.78 -8.18 -0.13
CA LYS A 10 2.60 -8.73 0.53
C LYS A 10 2.54 -8.30 2.00
N GLY A 11 1.34 -8.11 2.50
CA GLY A 11 1.12 -7.71 3.89
C GLY A 11 -0.34 -7.69 4.28
N THR A 12 -0.60 -7.12 5.46
CA THR A 12 -1.94 -6.91 6.03
C THR A 12 -2.18 -5.44 6.28
N ILE A 13 -3.36 -4.94 5.90
CA ILE A 13 -3.78 -3.56 6.17
C ILE A 13 -3.95 -3.38 7.68
N THR A 14 -3.25 -2.41 8.27
CA THR A 14 -3.33 -2.07 9.69
C THR A 14 -4.10 -0.79 9.95
N GLU A 15 -4.18 0.11 8.97
CA GLU A 15 -4.88 1.39 9.08
C GLU A 15 -5.44 1.81 7.72
N VAL A 16 -6.66 2.37 7.73
CA VAL A 16 -7.27 3.05 6.58
C VAL A 16 -7.85 4.36 7.10
N ASP A 17 -7.20 5.47 6.77
CA ASP A 17 -7.67 6.81 7.09
C ASP A 17 -8.27 7.44 5.83
N LEU A 18 -9.58 7.72 5.86
CA LEU A 18 -10.33 8.30 4.76
C LEU A 18 -10.49 9.80 4.97
N GLY A 19 -9.63 10.58 4.31
CA GLY A 19 -9.77 12.04 4.24
C GLY A 19 -10.89 12.48 3.30
N THR A 20 -10.92 13.78 3.00
CA THR A 20 -11.90 14.35 2.07
C THR A 20 -11.63 13.95 0.62
N VAL A 21 -10.36 13.93 0.20
CA VAL A 21 -9.94 13.68 -1.19
C VAL A 21 -9.00 12.47 -1.28
N MET A 22 -8.07 12.36 -0.32
CA MET A 22 -7.09 11.29 -0.25
C MET A 22 -7.43 10.31 0.87
N ALA A 23 -6.89 9.10 0.76
CA ALA A 23 -6.88 8.11 1.80
C ALA A 23 -5.43 7.69 2.09
N ILE A 24 -5.11 7.52 3.37
CA ILE A 24 -3.84 6.95 3.82
C ILE A 24 -4.09 5.50 4.23
N VAL A 25 -3.32 4.58 3.65
CA VAL A 25 -3.42 3.15 3.93
C VAL A 25 -2.07 2.66 4.42
N LYS A 26 -2.05 2.05 5.61
CA LYS A 26 -0.84 1.43 6.16
C LYS A 26 -0.94 -0.08 6.02
N VAL A 27 0.11 -0.69 5.49
CA VAL A 27 0.23 -2.13 5.29
C VAL A 27 1.48 -2.62 6.01
N ARG A 28 1.30 -3.49 7.01
CA ARG A 28 2.41 -4.22 7.62
C ARG A 28 2.81 -5.36 6.69
N LEU A 29 4.07 -5.41 6.29
CA LEU A 29 4.58 -6.43 5.38
C LEU A 29 4.73 -7.79 6.07
N ASP A 30 4.56 -8.86 5.31
CA ASP A 30 4.80 -10.21 5.81
C ASP A 30 6.28 -10.40 6.16
N GLY A 31 6.57 -11.19 7.20
CA GLY A 31 7.95 -11.52 7.60
C GLY A 31 8.64 -10.48 8.49
N GLY A 32 7.93 -9.45 8.98
CA GLY A 32 8.45 -8.49 9.95
C GLY A 32 7.41 -7.44 10.39
N GLU A 33 7.90 -6.39 11.05
CA GLU A 33 7.07 -5.26 11.53
C GLU A 33 7.15 -4.03 10.61
N GLN A 34 7.78 -4.16 9.45
CA GLN A 34 7.92 -3.03 8.53
C GLN A 34 6.56 -2.64 7.93
N VAL A 35 6.26 -1.34 7.96
CA VAL A 35 5.00 -0.79 7.46
C VAL A 35 5.26 0.07 6.24
N VAL A 36 4.53 -0.21 5.16
CA VAL A 36 4.47 0.68 3.99
C VAL A 36 3.23 1.55 4.11
N THR A 37 3.41 2.85 3.88
CA THR A 37 2.30 3.81 3.82
C THR A 37 2.02 4.16 2.36
N SER A 38 0.76 4.03 1.95
CA SER A 38 0.28 4.44 0.64
C SER A 38 -0.68 5.62 0.79
N SER A 39 -0.57 6.60 -0.10
CA SER A 39 -1.55 7.67 -0.26
C SER A 39 -2.22 7.49 -1.63
N ILE A 40 -3.52 7.23 -1.62
CA ILE A 40 -4.34 7.04 -2.82
C ILE A 40 -5.58 7.93 -2.74
N THR A 41 -6.36 8.03 -3.81
CA THR A 41 -7.62 8.76 -3.73
C THR A 41 -8.59 8.04 -2.79
N LYS A 42 -9.44 8.82 -2.12
CA LYS A 42 -10.53 8.29 -1.29
C LYS A 42 -11.41 7.33 -2.09
N ASP A 43 -11.78 7.72 -3.30
CA ASP A 43 -12.65 6.94 -4.16
C ASP A 43 -12.06 5.57 -4.48
N ALA A 44 -10.75 5.50 -4.78
CA ALA A 44 -10.07 4.23 -5.01
C ALA A 44 -10.06 3.34 -3.76
N ALA A 45 -9.82 3.90 -2.58
CA ALA A 45 -9.85 3.14 -1.33
C ALA A 45 -11.25 2.56 -1.03
N VAL A 46 -12.30 3.34 -1.30
CA VAL A 46 -13.70 2.92 -1.13
C VAL A 46 -14.10 1.88 -2.17
N GLU A 47 -13.76 2.09 -3.45
CA GLU A 47 -14.05 1.15 -4.55
C GLU A 47 -13.39 -0.21 -4.33
N LEU A 48 -12.13 -0.22 -3.89
CA LEU A 48 -11.40 -1.44 -3.54
C LEU A 48 -11.90 -2.09 -2.25
N GLY A 49 -12.76 -1.40 -1.49
CA GLY A 49 -13.32 -1.89 -0.24
C GLY A 49 -12.28 -2.16 0.84
N LEU A 50 -11.21 -1.35 0.90
CA LEU A 50 -10.07 -1.56 1.80
C LEU A 50 -10.49 -1.49 3.27
N ARG A 51 -10.09 -2.49 4.06
CA ARG A 51 -10.40 -2.58 5.49
C ARG A 51 -9.22 -3.07 6.31
N VAL A 52 -9.15 -2.64 7.57
CA VAL A 52 -8.16 -3.16 8.54
C VAL A 52 -8.32 -4.67 8.71
N GLY A 53 -7.19 -5.38 8.77
CA GLY A 53 -7.12 -6.84 8.87
C GLY A 53 -7.16 -7.56 7.52
N GLN A 54 -7.41 -6.86 6.42
CA GLN A 54 -7.45 -7.44 5.08
C GLN A 54 -6.04 -7.72 4.54
N PRO A 55 -5.80 -8.88 3.91
CA PRO A 55 -4.59 -9.11 3.13
C PRO A 55 -4.49 -8.13 1.94
N ALA A 56 -3.31 -7.56 1.72
CA ALA A 56 -3.05 -6.64 0.62
C ALA A 56 -1.70 -6.91 -0.04
N THR A 57 -1.56 -6.47 -1.28
CA THR A 57 -0.27 -6.40 -1.97
C THR A 57 0.00 -4.95 -2.33
N VAL A 58 1.11 -4.40 -1.84
CA VAL A 58 1.59 -3.08 -2.21
C VAL A 58 2.38 -3.19 -3.52
N PHE A 59 2.03 -2.35 -4.49
CA PHE A 59 2.67 -2.30 -5.79
C PHE A 59 3.48 -1.00 -5.91
N VAL A 60 4.78 -1.10 -6.13
CA VAL A 60 5.64 0.07 -6.39
C VAL A 60 6.31 -0.13 -7.74
N LYS A 61 6.03 0.76 -8.70
CA LYS A 61 6.63 0.69 -10.03
C LYS A 61 8.14 0.96 -9.94
N SER A 62 8.93 0.24 -10.73
CA SER A 62 10.39 0.19 -10.57
C SER A 62 11.07 1.54 -10.77
N THR A 63 10.51 2.39 -11.64
CA THR A 63 11.04 3.72 -11.94
C THR A 63 10.79 4.75 -10.83
N GLU A 64 10.01 4.40 -9.82
CA GLU A 64 9.59 5.26 -8.71
C GLU A 64 10.22 4.80 -7.38
N VAL A 65 11.08 3.77 -7.41
CA VAL A 65 11.89 3.37 -6.26
C VAL A 65 13.19 4.15 -6.28
N THR A 66 13.46 4.88 -5.21
CA THR A 66 14.73 5.59 -4.98
C THR A 66 15.57 4.85 -3.94
N ILE A 67 16.89 4.85 -4.11
CA ILE A 67 17.85 4.31 -3.14
C ILE A 67 18.66 5.47 -2.56
N GLY A 68 18.81 5.49 -1.24
CA GLY A 68 19.70 6.41 -0.52
C GLY A 68 20.67 5.62 0.35
N VAL A 69 21.88 6.16 0.53
CA VAL A 69 22.92 5.67 1.44
C VAL A 69 23.43 6.85 2.27
N GLU A 70 23.97 6.58 3.45
CA GLU A 70 24.75 7.56 4.23
C GLU A 70 26.23 7.52 3.85
#